data_AF-A0A146NQA0-F1
#
_entry.id   AF-A0A146NQA0-F1
#
_cell.length_a   1.000
_cell.length_b   1.000
_cell.length_c   1.000
_cell.angle_alpha   90.00
_cell.angle_beta   90.00
_cell.angle_gamma   90.00
#
_symmetry.space_group_name_H-M   'P 1'
#
loop_
_entity.id
_entity.type
_entity.pdbx_description
1 polymer ?
#
loop_
_entity_poly.entity_id
_entity_poly.type
_entity_poly.pdbx_seq_one_letter_code
_entity_poly.pdbx_strand_id
1 'polypeptide(L)'
;MAMLGGFSSAQPKKSVSDGSGDVSDFVCPVCLEIFETPQTTQCGHTFCQSCLQECLRPQKPVCAVCRTTLNNWTRAAALEAVIQSSVAACKGCGVQVGLSQMRSHTAACSKYQEYIEEGVRSTAQNQPAIISPVPNRFTFSCPYCNCQNLDQDGLVEHCTNQHARDTRQVVCPICASMPWGDPNYRSTDFFQHLKIRHTFSYDTFVDYATDEHTMIQEALQRSLMDK
;
A
#
# COMPACT_ATOMS: atom_id res chain seq x y z
N MET A 1 8.98 8.45 -47.90
CA MET A 1 9.86 8.31 -46.72
C MET A 1 9.23 7.30 -45.79
N ALA A 2 9.85 6.13 -45.70
CA ALA A 2 9.50 5.09 -44.75
C ALA A 2 9.91 5.52 -43.33
N MET A 3 9.15 5.11 -42.32
CA MET A 3 9.67 4.44 -41.13
C MET A 3 8.51 3.71 -40.43
N LEU A 4 8.54 2.38 -40.51
CA LEU A 4 7.79 1.44 -39.69
C LEU A 4 8.48 1.34 -38.32
N GLY A 5 7.71 1.28 -37.23
CA GLY A 5 8.24 1.06 -35.88
C GLY A 5 7.27 0.23 -35.06
N GLY A 6 7.43 -1.09 -35.10
CA GLY A 6 6.64 -2.06 -34.34
C GLY A 6 7.04 -2.12 -32.87
N PHE A 7 6.06 -2.33 -32.00
CA PHE A 7 6.24 -2.51 -30.57
C PHE A 7 6.40 -4.01 -30.31
N SER A 8 7.64 -4.47 -30.22
CA SER A 8 8.00 -5.84 -29.87
C SER A 8 7.64 -6.15 -28.42
N SER A 9 6.97 -7.29 -28.24
CA SER A 9 6.71 -7.95 -26.97
C SER A 9 8.01 -8.20 -26.21
N ALA A 10 8.19 -7.59 -25.05
CA ALA A 10 9.33 -7.82 -24.18
C ALA A 10 9.06 -9.00 -23.23
N GLN A 11 9.56 -10.17 -23.61
CA GLN A 11 9.70 -11.32 -22.70
C GLN A 11 10.84 -11.08 -21.69
N PRO A 12 10.72 -11.52 -20.43
CA PRO A 12 11.86 -11.53 -19.52
C PRO A 12 12.80 -12.68 -19.88
N LYS A 13 14.01 -12.33 -20.31
CA LYS A 13 15.12 -13.26 -20.55
C LYS A 13 15.70 -13.70 -19.20
N LYS A 14 15.63 -15.00 -18.89
CA LYS A 14 16.43 -15.62 -17.83
C LYS A 14 17.88 -15.69 -18.29
N SER A 15 18.74 -14.86 -17.71
CA SER A 15 20.20 -15.03 -17.76
C SER A 15 20.63 -15.97 -16.65
N VAL A 16 21.20 -17.11 -17.04
CA VAL A 16 21.91 -18.01 -16.13
C VAL A 16 23.33 -17.48 -15.97
N SER A 17 23.73 -17.12 -14.76
CA SER A 17 25.13 -16.91 -14.37
C SER A 17 25.32 -17.23 -12.88
N ASP A 18 26.14 -18.24 -12.65
CA ASP A 18 27.05 -18.44 -11.52
C ASP A 18 26.46 -18.50 -10.08
N GLY A 19 26.18 -19.72 -9.62
CA GLY A 19 26.89 -20.30 -8.48
C GLY A 19 26.72 -19.75 -7.06
N SER A 20 26.00 -18.66 -6.84
CA SER A 20 25.60 -18.23 -5.49
C SER A 20 24.18 -17.67 -5.54
N GLY A 21 23.18 -18.55 -5.37
CA GLY A 21 21.79 -18.11 -5.23
C GLY A 21 21.71 -17.13 -4.05
N ASP A 22 21.43 -15.86 -4.37
CA ASP A 22 21.25 -14.84 -3.34
C ASP A 22 20.01 -15.21 -2.52
N VAL A 23 20.12 -15.12 -1.19
CA VAL A 23 19.05 -15.51 -0.26
C VAL A 23 17.72 -14.83 -0.60
N SER A 24 17.80 -13.65 -1.21
CA SER A 24 16.68 -12.84 -1.72
C SER A 24 15.74 -13.60 -2.66
N ASP A 25 16.22 -14.58 -3.43
CA ASP A 25 15.39 -15.39 -4.33
C ASP A 25 14.41 -16.30 -3.57
N PHE A 26 14.68 -16.54 -2.29
CA PHE A 26 13.90 -17.42 -1.43
C PHE A 26 13.04 -16.66 -0.43
N VAL A 27 12.90 -15.34 -0.59
CA VAL A 27 12.17 -14.47 0.36
C VAL A 27 10.75 -14.19 -0.11
N CYS A 28 9.79 -14.32 0.81
CA CYS A 28 8.40 -13.97 0.60
C CYS A 28 8.23 -12.45 0.56
N PRO A 29 7.59 -11.87 -0.48
CA PRO A 29 7.42 -10.42 -0.61
C PRO A 29 6.45 -9.81 0.41
N VAL A 30 5.74 -10.64 1.18
CA VAL A 30 4.76 -10.17 2.19
C VAL A 30 5.38 -10.14 3.58
N CYS A 31 5.97 -11.26 4.04
CA CYS A 31 6.58 -11.30 5.38
C CYS A 31 8.08 -10.96 5.39
N LEU A 32 8.71 -10.86 4.22
CA LEU A 32 10.15 -10.57 4.06
C LEU A 32 11.10 -11.57 4.73
N GLU A 33 10.60 -12.77 5.01
CA GLU A 33 11.38 -13.91 5.48
C GLU A 33 11.46 -14.96 4.36
N ILE A 34 12.22 -16.04 4.56
CA ILE A 34 12.31 -17.17 3.60
C ILE A 34 10.91 -17.68 3.20
N PHE A 35 10.68 -18.51 2.19
CA PHE A 35 9.33 -19.08 1.98
C PHE A 35 9.01 -20.23 2.94
N GLU A 36 7.82 -20.21 3.54
CA GLU A 36 7.23 -21.33 4.29
C GLU A 36 6.03 -21.84 3.52
N THR A 37 6.01 -23.14 3.22
CA THR A 37 4.97 -23.81 2.41
C THR A 37 4.55 -22.98 1.17
N PRO A 38 5.50 -22.61 0.29
CA PRO A 38 5.28 -21.62 -0.76
C PRO A 38 4.12 -21.99 -1.71
N GLN A 39 3.30 -21.00 -2.03
CA GLN A 39 2.18 -21.08 -2.97
C GLN A 39 2.43 -20.09 -4.12
N THR A 40 2.42 -20.58 -5.35
CA THR A 40 2.51 -19.76 -6.56
C THR A 40 1.13 -19.49 -7.10
N THR A 41 0.81 -18.21 -7.25
CA THR A 41 -0.45 -17.74 -7.83
C THR A 41 -0.43 -17.82 -9.35
N GLN A 42 -1.59 -17.78 -9.99
CA GLN A 42 -1.72 -17.81 -11.47
C GLN A 42 -0.96 -16.67 -12.19
N CYS A 43 -0.71 -15.55 -11.51
CA CYS A 43 0.07 -14.43 -12.06
C CYS A 43 1.58 -14.65 -11.98
N GLY A 44 2.05 -15.78 -11.44
CA GLY A 44 3.46 -16.16 -11.35
C GLY A 44 4.17 -15.73 -10.05
N HIS A 45 3.50 -14.99 -9.16
CA HIS A 45 4.09 -14.58 -7.89
C HIS A 45 3.89 -15.64 -6.79
N THR A 46 4.92 -15.83 -5.98
CA THR A 46 4.96 -16.82 -4.89
C THR A 46 4.89 -16.14 -3.53
N PHE A 47 4.17 -16.76 -2.60
CA PHE A 47 3.96 -16.30 -1.23
C PHE A 47 4.05 -17.48 -0.26
N CYS A 48 4.27 -17.23 1.03
CA CYS A 48 3.99 -18.25 2.05
C CYS A 48 2.48 -18.59 2.04
N GLN A 49 2.11 -19.80 2.46
CA GLN A 49 0.69 -20.18 2.54
C GLN A 49 -0.11 -19.22 3.43
N SER A 50 0.41 -18.87 4.60
CA SER A 50 -0.21 -17.92 5.54
C SER A 50 -0.34 -16.52 4.94
N CYS A 51 0.72 -16.03 4.28
CA CYS A 51 0.72 -14.73 3.61
C CYS A 51 -0.29 -14.67 2.45
N LEU A 52 -0.44 -15.75 1.69
CA LEU A 52 -1.44 -15.81 0.63
C LEU A 52 -2.86 -15.78 1.22
N GLN A 53 -3.11 -16.51 2.31
CA GLN A 53 -4.41 -16.49 3.00
C GLN A 53 -4.79 -15.07 3.45
N GLU A 54 -3.82 -14.29 3.93
CA GLU A 54 -4.00 -12.87 4.26
C GLU A 54 -4.49 -12.05 3.05
N CYS A 55 -3.88 -12.26 1.89
CA CYS A 55 -4.23 -11.57 0.63
C CYS A 55 -5.62 -11.96 0.10
N LEU A 56 -6.14 -13.11 0.54
CA LEU A 56 -7.45 -13.63 0.15
C LEU A 56 -8.60 -13.15 1.03
N ARG A 57 -8.32 -12.50 2.18
CA ARG A 57 -9.37 -12.02 3.10
C ARG A 57 -10.28 -10.92 2.51
N PRO A 58 -9.77 -9.93 1.75
CA PRO A 58 -10.63 -8.89 1.19
C PRO A 58 -11.66 -9.45 0.20
N GLN A 59 -12.81 -8.76 0.05
CA GLN A 59 -13.89 -9.15 -0.87
C GLN A 59 -13.44 -9.27 -2.34
N LYS A 60 -12.45 -8.47 -2.74
CA LYS A 60 -11.82 -8.52 -4.06
C LYS A 60 -10.33 -8.80 -3.87
N PRO A 61 -9.92 -10.08 -3.77
CA PRO A 61 -8.55 -10.42 -3.45
C PRO A 61 -7.63 -10.17 -4.64
N VAL A 62 -6.49 -9.54 -4.37
CA VAL A 62 -5.50 -9.15 -5.38
C VAL A 62 -4.10 -9.56 -4.96
N CYS A 63 -3.24 -9.84 -5.93
CA CYS A 63 -1.84 -10.14 -5.72
C CYS A 63 -1.12 -8.95 -5.08
N ALA A 64 -0.41 -9.16 -3.97
CA ALA A 64 0.34 -8.11 -3.29
C ALA A 64 1.48 -7.51 -4.14
N VAL A 65 1.93 -8.21 -5.19
CA VAL A 65 3.03 -7.76 -6.06
C VAL A 65 2.53 -7.02 -7.29
N CYS A 66 1.57 -7.59 -8.03
CA CYS A 66 1.12 -7.06 -9.34
C CYS A 66 -0.34 -6.63 -9.38
N ARG A 67 -1.08 -6.75 -8.28
CA ARG A 67 -2.50 -6.40 -8.14
C ARG A 67 -3.48 -7.18 -9.05
N THR A 68 -3.01 -8.20 -9.76
CA THR A 68 -3.89 -9.12 -10.51
C THR A 68 -4.83 -9.85 -9.54
N THR A 69 -6.10 -10.00 -9.92
CA THR A 69 -7.10 -10.76 -9.16
C THR A 69 -6.62 -12.17 -8.83
N LEU A 70 -6.82 -12.60 -7.59
CA LEU A 70 -6.45 -13.94 -7.13
C LEU A 70 -7.66 -14.87 -7.17
N ASN A 71 -7.61 -15.88 -8.03
CA ASN A 71 -8.63 -16.92 -8.11
C ASN A 71 -8.07 -18.35 -8.17
N ASN A 72 -6.75 -18.52 -8.36
CA ASN A 72 -6.10 -19.82 -8.34
C ASN A 72 -4.64 -19.74 -7.87
N TRP A 73 -4.17 -20.79 -7.20
CA TRP A 73 -2.80 -20.96 -6.71
C TRP A 73 -2.46 -22.44 -6.54
N THR A 74 -1.18 -22.76 -6.63
CA THR A 74 -0.66 -24.12 -6.47
C THR A 74 0.58 -24.13 -5.58
N ARG A 75 0.83 -25.26 -4.91
CA ARG A 75 2.04 -25.43 -4.11
C ARG A 75 3.28 -25.40 -5.00
N ALA A 76 4.25 -24.57 -4.64
CA ALA A 76 5.53 -24.44 -5.33
C ALA A 76 6.52 -25.53 -4.87
N ALA A 77 6.20 -26.81 -5.13
CA ALA A 77 6.99 -27.94 -4.63
C ALA A 77 8.47 -27.92 -5.07
N ALA A 78 8.75 -27.46 -6.29
CA ALA A 78 10.12 -27.31 -6.78
C ALA A 78 10.91 -26.27 -5.97
N LEU A 79 10.30 -25.12 -5.68
CA LEU A 79 10.93 -24.07 -4.85
C LEU A 79 11.17 -24.58 -3.43
N GLU A 80 10.20 -25.28 -2.86
CA GLU A 80 10.32 -25.87 -1.54
C GLU A 80 11.48 -26.88 -1.46
N ALA A 81 11.65 -27.75 -2.46
CA ALA A 81 12.76 -28.70 -2.51
C ALA A 81 14.13 -28.00 -2.61
N VAL A 82 14.21 -26.88 -3.35
CA VAL A 82 15.44 -26.06 -3.41
C VAL A 82 15.72 -25.43 -2.05
N ILE A 83 14.71 -24.88 -1.37
CA ILE A 83 14.86 -24.32 0.00
C ILE A 83 15.34 -25.38 0.98
N GLN A 84 14.82 -26.61 0.89
CA GLN A 84 15.21 -27.71 1.78
C GLN A 84 16.66 -28.17 1.58
N SER A 85 17.21 -28.02 0.37
CA SER A 85 18.57 -28.45 0.02
C SER A 85 19.60 -27.31 0.03
N SER A 86 19.17 -26.07 0.21
CA SER A 86 20.03 -24.88 0.18
C SER A 86 20.42 -24.41 1.58
N VAL A 87 21.62 -23.83 1.68
CA VAL A 87 22.16 -23.23 2.90
C VAL A 87 22.59 -21.79 2.63
N ALA A 88 22.54 -20.94 3.65
CA ALA A 88 23.06 -19.58 3.56
C ALA A 88 23.61 -19.10 4.90
N ALA A 89 24.50 -18.11 4.84
CA ALA A 89 25.05 -17.46 6.03
C ALA A 89 24.01 -16.52 6.64
N CYS A 90 23.77 -16.63 7.95
CA CYS A 90 23.00 -15.63 8.69
C CYS A 90 23.71 -14.27 8.64
N LYS A 91 22.99 -13.20 8.30
CA LYS A 91 23.56 -11.85 8.18
C LYS A 91 24.09 -11.28 9.50
N GLY A 92 23.55 -11.72 10.64
CA GLY A 92 23.99 -11.29 11.96
C GLY A 92 25.18 -12.07 12.50
N CYS A 93 25.05 -13.40 12.60
CA CYS A 93 26.09 -14.23 13.23
C CYS A 93 27.09 -14.87 12.24
N GLY A 94 26.82 -14.86 10.94
CA GLY A 94 27.67 -15.45 9.89
C GLY A 94 27.61 -16.98 9.80
N VAL A 95 26.87 -17.66 10.68
CA VAL A 95 26.75 -19.13 10.68
C VAL A 95 25.97 -19.60 9.45
N GLN A 96 26.43 -20.67 8.83
CA GLN A 96 25.73 -21.36 7.74
C GLN A 96 24.52 -22.10 8.31
N VAL A 97 23.32 -21.72 7.87
CA VAL A 97 22.05 -22.31 8.31
C VAL A 97 21.27 -22.77 7.06
N GLY A 98 20.65 -23.94 7.13
CA GLY A 98 19.74 -24.39 6.08
C GLY A 98 18.58 -23.41 5.92
N LEU A 99 18.19 -23.08 4.68
CA LEU A 99 17.15 -22.06 4.46
C LEU A 99 15.81 -22.44 5.12
N SER A 100 15.49 -23.73 5.19
CA SER A 100 14.32 -24.27 5.91
C SER A 100 14.31 -23.95 7.42
N GLN A 101 15.48 -23.77 8.04
CA GLN A 101 15.64 -23.46 9.47
C GLN A 101 16.01 -21.99 9.73
N MET A 102 16.20 -21.19 8.67
CA MET A 102 16.68 -19.81 8.81
C MET A 102 15.74 -18.95 9.66
N ARG A 103 14.43 -19.12 9.51
CA ARG A 103 13.40 -18.40 10.28
C ARG A 103 13.51 -18.58 11.79
N SER A 104 13.58 -19.84 12.24
CA SER A 104 13.70 -20.16 13.66
C SER A 104 15.05 -19.73 14.20
N HIS A 105 16.10 -19.83 13.37
CA HIS A 105 17.42 -19.30 13.71
C HIS A 105 17.39 -17.77 13.90
N THR A 106 16.85 -17.00 12.96
CA THR A 106 16.83 -15.52 13.05
C THR A 106 15.99 -15.04 14.23
N ALA A 107 14.90 -15.74 14.57
CA ALA A 107 14.10 -15.46 15.75
C ALA A 107 14.86 -15.67 17.08
N ALA A 108 15.84 -16.59 17.11
CA ALA A 108 16.65 -16.89 18.29
C ALA A 108 18.05 -16.26 18.26
N CYS A 109 18.45 -15.62 17.16
CA CYS A 109 19.81 -15.11 16.97
C CYS A 109 19.92 -13.65 17.44
N SER A 110 20.55 -13.43 18.59
CA SER A 110 20.79 -12.08 19.12
C SER A 110 21.56 -11.18 18.16
N LYS A 111 22.58 -11.71 17.49
CA LYS A 111 23.36 -10.96 16.49
C LYS A 111 22.55 -10.57 15.26
N TYR A 112 21.52 -11.34 14.91
CA TYR A 112 20.61 -10.96 13.83
C TYR A 112 19.71 -9.81 14.26
N GLN A 113 19.23 -9.82 15.51
CA GLN A 113 18.48 -8.70 16.06
C GLN A 113 19.29 -7.40 16.06
N GLU A 114 20.56 -7.45 16.48
CA GLU A 114 21.49 -6.31 16.43
C GLU A 114 21.69 -5.79 15.00
N TYR A 115 21.86 -6.70 14.04
CA TYR A 115 21.96 -6.35 12.62
C TYR A 115 20.72 -5.60 12.10
N ILE A 116 19.51 -6.04 12.49
CA ILE A 116 18.27 -5.35 12.13
C ILE A 116 18.24 -3.94 12.75
N GLU A 117 18.58 -3.81 14.04
CA GLU A 117 18.60 -2.51 14.71
C GLU A 117 19.59 -1.53 14.09
N GLU A 118 20.77 -2.01 13.69
CA GLU A 118 21.76 -1.20 12.98
C GLU A 118 21.25 -0.74 11.61
N GLY A 119 20.55 -1.61 10.89
CA GLY A 119 19.85 -1.24 9.65
C GLY A 119 18.79 -0.16 9.86
N VAL A 120 18.00 -0.26 10.92
CA VAL A 120 17.00 0.76 11.30
C VAL A 120 17.67 2.08 11.68
N ARG A 121 18.74 2.06 12.49
CA ARG A 121 19.49 3.28 12.85
C ARG A 121 20.06 3.98 11.61
N SER A 122 20.62 3.23 10.68
CA SER A 122 21.21 3.76 9.45
C SER A 122 20.17 4.41 8.54
N THR A 123 18.96 3.85 8.46
CA THR A 123 17.86 4.47 7.70
C THR A 123 17.27 5.69 8.41
N ALA A 124 17.15 5.65 9.74
CA ALA A 124 16.68 6.79 10.54
C ALA A 124 17.64 7.99 10.49
N GLN A 125 18.95 7.77 10.45
CA GLN A 125 19.95 8.85 10.34
C GLN A 125 19.92 9.56 8.97
N ASN A 126 19.56 8.83 7.91
CA ASN A 126 19.37 9.40 6.57
C ASN A 126 17.98 10.00 6.37
N GLN A 127 17.04 9.72 7.26
CA GLN A 127 15.75 10.38 7.28
C GLN A 127 15.96 11.78 7.90
N PRO A 128 15.66 12.87 7.19
CA PRO A 128 15.82 14.20 7.76
C PRO A 128 15.02 14.28 9.06
N ALA A 129 15.69 14.57 10.18
CA ALA A 129 15.08 14.78 11.51
C ALA A 129 14.06 15.94 11.50
N ILE A 130 14.07 16.73 10.44
CA ILE A 130 13.10 17.76 10.12
C ILE A 130 12.00 17.07 9.31
N ILE A 131 10.84 16.84 9.95
CA ILE A 131 9.55 16.73 9.24
C ILE A 131 9.60 17.87 8.23
N SER A 132 9.63 17.55 6.93
CA SER A 132 9.74 18.58 5.89
C SER A 132 8.79 19.73 6.23
N PRO A 133 9.13 21.00 6.00
CA PRO A 133 8.23 22.13 6.27
C PRO A 133 6.91 22.04 5.48
N VAL A 134 6.75 21.01 4.65
CA VAL A 134 5.50 20.63 4.00
C VAL A 134 4.47 20.28 5.08
N PRO A 135 3.40 21.08 5.22
CA PRO A 135 2.30 20.77 6.13
C PRO A 135 1.72 19.38 5.82
N ASN A 136 1.27 18.65 6.84
CA ASN A 136 0.54 17.40 6.63
C ASN A 136 -0.76 17.69 5.85
N ARG A 137 -0.91 17.05 4.68
CA ARG A 137 -2.05 17.19 3.77
C ARG A 137 -2.83 15.89 3.55
N PHE A 138 -2.43 14.80 4.21
CA PHE A 138 -2.97 13.47 3.95
C PHE A 138 -3.72 12.90 5.13
N THR A 139 -3.29 13.20 6.36
CA THR A 139 -3.94 12.73 7.57
C THR A 139 -4.26 13.89 8.50
N PHE A 140 -5.40 13.80 9.16
CA PHE A 140 -6.00 14.86 9.95
C PHE A 140 -6.47 14.31 11.29
N SER A 141 -6.56 15.20 12.27
CA SER A 141 -7.14 14.89 13.57
C SER A 141 -8.56 15.44 13.63
N CYS A 142 -9.49 14.65 14.16
CA CYS A 142 -10.85 15.11 14.39
C CYS A 142 -10.86 16.28 15.40
N PRO A 143 -11.40 17.46 15.05
CA PRO A 143 -11.37 18.62 15.95
C PRO A 143 -12.30 18.50 17.17
N TYR A 144 -13.21 17.52 17.18
CA TYR A 144 -14.15 17.31 18.30
C TYR A 144 -13.63 16.37 19.39
N CYS A 145 -12.88 15.33 19.00
CA CYS A 145 -12.43 14.24 19.89
C CYS A 145 -10.94 13.92 19.79
N ASN A 146 -10.21 14.60 18.90
CA ASN A 146 -8.79 14.40 18.64
C ASN A 146 -8.41 12.98 18.19
N CYS A 147 -9.34 12.23 17.58
CA CYS A 147 -9.02 10.99 16.87
C CYS A 147 -8.03 11.31 15.74
N GLN A 148 -6.85 10.68 15.76
CA GLN A 148 -5.73 10.98 14.86
C GLN A 148 -5.70 10.06 13.64
N ASN A 149 -4.90 10.43 12.64
CA ASN A 149 -4.60 9.62 11.46
C ASN A 149 -5.81 9.31 10.58
N LEU A 150 -6.80 10.20 10.56
CA LEU A 150 -7.94 10.11 9.65
C LEU A 150 -7.54 10.71 8.30
N ASP A 151 -7.67 9.96 7.21
CA ASP A 151 -7.62 10.56 5.89
C ASP A 151 -8.86 11.45 5.63
N GLN A 152 -8.94 12.08 4.46
CA GLN A 152 -10.06 12.98 4.15
C GLN A 152 -11.42 12.28 4.27
N ASP A 153 -11.56 11.10 3.66
CA ASP A 153 -12.82 10.35 3.67
C ASP A 153 -13.14 9.80 5.06
N GLY A 154 -12.14 9.25 5.75
CA GLY A 154 -12.27 8.77 7.13
C GLY A 154 -12.63 9.88 8.10
N LEU A 155 -12.16 11.12 7.89
CA LEU A 155 -12.57 12.27 8.70
C LEU A 155 -14.04 12.62 8.46
N VAL A 156 -14.51 12.61 7.21
CA VAL A 156 -15.92 12.84 6.88
C VAL A 156 -16.81 11.76 7.50
N GLU A 157 -16.45 10.49 7.32
CA GLU A 157 -17.20 9.35 7.88
C GLU A 157 -17.22 9.40 9.41
N HIS A 158 -16.06 9.59 10.05
CA HIS A 158 -15.93 9.69 11.51
C HIS A 158 -16.82 10.81 12.07
N CYS A 159 -16.71 12.02 11.50
CA CYS A 159 -17.52 13.15 11.95
C CYS A 159 -19.02 12.93 11.69
N THR A 160 -19.39 12.25 10.60
CA THR A 160 -20.77 11.87 10.30
C THR A 160 -21.34 10.90 11.32
N ASN A 161 -20.56 9.90 11.73
CA ASN A 161 -21.07 8.84 12.60
C ASN A 161 -21.00 9.21 14.09
N GLN A 162 -19.98 9.95 14.50
CA GLN A 162 -19.67 10.21 15.91
C GLN A 162 -20.05 11.63 16.38
N HIS A 163 -20.22 12.58 15.46
CA HIS A 163 -20.39 14.00 15.79
C HIS A 163 -21.53 14.71 15.03
N ALA A 164 -22.49 13.96 14.47
CA ALA A 164 -23.60 14.52 13.67
C ALA A 164 -24.45 15.61 14.35
N ARG A 165 -24.44 15.68 15.69
CA ARG A 165 -25.23 16.63 16.49
C ARG A 165 -24.36 17.60 17.31
N ASP A 166 -23.04 17.59 17.11
CA ASP A 166 -22.13 18.51 17.81
C ASP A 166 -22.16 19.89 17.13
N THR A 167 -22.62 20.91 17.86
CA THR A 167 -22.77 22.28 17.35
C THR A 167 -21.56 23.17 17.61
N ARG A 168 -20.48 22.62 18.18
CA ARG A 168 -19.27 23.40 18.45
C ARG A 168 -18.63 23.85 17.15
N GLN A 169 -18.32 25.14 17.08
CA GLN A 169 -17.57 25.71 15.98
C GLN A 169 -16.11 25.30 16.09
N VAL A 170 -15.60 24.68 15.02
CA VAL A 170 -14.25 24.14 14.94
C VAL A 170 -13.57 24.59 13.66
N VAL A 171 -12.24 24.59 13.68
CA VAL A 171 -11.42 24.82 12.49
C VAL A 171 -11.40 23.53 11.69
N CYS A 172 -11.60 23.62 10.38
CA CYS A 172 -11.46 22.47 9.50
C CYS A 172 -9.97 22.13 9.33
N PRO A 173 -9.50 20.96 9.78
CA PRO A 173 -8.08 20.61 9.69
C PRO A 173 -7.61 20.47 8.24
N ILE A 174 -8.49 20.04 7.33
CA ILE A 174 -8.18 19.93 5.90
C ILE A 174 -7.93 21.32 5.29
N CYS A 175 -8.84 22.27 5.53
CA CYS A 175 -8.69 23.64 5.04
C CYS A 175 -7.48 24.34 5.68
N ALA A 176 -7.27 24.18 6.99
CA ALA A 176 -6.14 24.79 7.69
C ALA A 176 -4.77 24.29 7.20
N SER A 177 -4.71 23.07 6.67
CA SER A 177 -3.50 22.51 6.05
C SER A 177 -3.19 23.05 4.64
N MET A 178 -4.09 23.83 4.04
CA MET A 178 -3.87 24.43 2.72
C MET A 178 -2.99 25.69 2.81
N PRO A 179 -2.13 25.98 1.82
CA PRO A 179 -1.29 27.19 1.81
C PRO A 179 -2.08 28.51 1.88
N TRP A 180 -3.32 28.49 1.44
CA TRP A 180 -4.27 29.61 1.45
C TRP A 180 -5.38 29.44 2.51
N GLY A 181 -5.27 28.44 3.38
CA GLY A 181 -6.20 28.20 4.47
C GLY A 181 -5.98 29.16 5.63
N ASP A 182 -7.06 29.50 6.34
CA ASP A 182 -6.98 30.27 7.59
C ASP A 182 -7.07 29.31 8.79
N PRO A 183 -5.99 29.13 9.58
CA PRO A 183 -5.99 28.28 10.77
C PRO A 183 -6.92 28.75 11.90
N ASN A 184 -7.41 29.99 11.85
CA ASN A 184 -8.32 30.55 12.85
C ASN A 184 -9.77 30.56 12.38
N TYR A 185 -10.02 30.25 11.11
CA TYR A 185 -11.38 30.23 10.58
C TYR A 185 -12.17 29.06 11.16
N ARG A 186 -13.22 29.41 11.89
CA ARG A 186 -14.13 28.44 12.51
C ARG A 186 -15.42 28.37 11.71
N SER A 187 -15.70 27.18 11.18
CA SER A 187 -16.95 26.95 10.44
C SER A 187 -18.14 27.00 11.39
N THR A 188 -19.18 27.72 11.00
CA THR A 188 -20.47 27.79 11.73
C THR A 188 -21.21 26.45 11.70
N ASP A 189 -21.12 25.73 10.58
CA ASP A 189 -21.53 24.34 10.42
C ASP A 189 -20.38 23.54 9.77
N PHE A 190 -19.51 23.01 10.61
CA PHE A 190 -18.35 22.22 10.17
C PHE A 190 -18.76 20.93 9.47
N PHE A 191 -19.86 20.30 9.89
CA PHE A 191 -20.35 19.06 9.31
C PHE A 191 -20.83 19.28 7.87
N GLN A 192 -21.68 20.29 7.67
CA GLN A 192 -22.14 20.66 6.34
C GLN A 192 -20.98 21.10 5.45
N HIS A 193 -20.01 21.83 6.00
CA HIS A 193 -18.79 22.22 5.28
C HIS A 193 -17.99 20.99 4.78
N LEU A 194 -17.70 20.02 5.66
CA LEU A 194 -17.03 18.77 5.28
C LEU A 194 -17.79 18.06 4.17
N LYS A 195 -19.12 17.96 4.32
CA LYS A 195 -19.98 17.30 3.34
C LYS A 195 -19.98 17.96 1.96
N ILE A 196 -19.90 19.28 1.90
CA ILE A 196 -19.95 20.02 0.63
C ILE A 196 -18.56 20.10 -0.02
N ARG A 197 -17.50 20.30 0.77
CA ARG A 197 -16.18 20.65 0.24
C ARG A 197 -15.18 19.50 0.23
N HIS A 198 -15.42 18.45 1.01
CA HIS A 198 -14.45 17.37 1.24
C HIS A 198 -15.02 15.96 1.01
N THR A 199 -16.27 15.82 0.59
CA THR A 199 -16.82 14.54 0.07
C THR A 199 -16.71 14.41 -1.44
N PHE A 200 -15.99 15.32 -2.10
CA PHE A 200 -15.82 15.26 -3.55
C PHE A 200 -14.86 14.11 -3.91
N SER A 201 -15.44 12.96 -4.24
CA SER A 201 -14.74 11.83 -4.85
C SER A 201 -15.03 11.81 -6.36
N TYR A 202 -13.97 11.78 -7.17
CA TYR A 202 -14.06 11.66 -8.63
C TYR A 202 -14.83 10.39 -9.03
N ASP A 203 -14.71 9.31 -8.25
CA ASP A 203 -15.35 8.02 -8.51
C ASP A 203 -16.89 8.06 -8.38
N THR A 204 -17.44 9.09 -7.73
CA THR A 204 -18.90 9.24 -7.57
C THR A 204 -19.56 9.90 -8.78
N PHE A 205 -18.79 10.66 -9.57
CA PHE A 205 -19.31 11.46 -10.69
C PHE A 205 -18.66 11.11 -12.03
N VAL A 206 -17.53 10.40 -12.00
CA VAL A 206 -16.81 9.94 -13.18
C VAL A 206 -16.89 8.42 -13.24
N ASP A 207 -17.80 7.95 -14.08
CA ASP A 207 -17.81 6.56 -14.49
C ASP A 207 -16.75 6.36 -15.57
N TYR A 208 -15.59 5.83 -15.18
CA TYR A 208 -14.48 5.55 -16.11
C TYR A 208 -14.80 4.48 -17.16
N ALA A 209 -15.95 3.80 -17.05
CA ALA A 209 -16.44 2.89 -18.09
C ALA A 209 -17.29 3.59 -19.17
N THR A 210 -17.72 4.83 -18.93
CA THR A 210 -18.56 5.60 -19.85
C THR A 210 -17.71 6.55 -20.70
N ASP A 211 -18.09 6.70 -21.98
CA ASP A 211 -17.41 7.59 -22.92
C ASP A 211 -17.60 9.08 -22.55
N GLU A 212 -16.55 9.88 -22.76
CA GLU A 212 -16.51 11.32 -22.45
C GLU A 212 -17.64 12.10 -23.13
N HIS A 213 -17.96 11.78 -24.39
CA HIS A 213 -19.01 12.46 -25.13
C HIS A 213 -20.40 12.22 -24.50
N THR A 214 -20.66 10.99 -24.07
CA THR A 214 -21.90 10.62 -23.38
C THR A 214 -22.03 11.33 -22.03
N MET A 215 -20.94 11.39 -21.25
CA MET A 215 -20.93 12.10 -19.97
C MET A 215 -21.22 13.60 -20.12
N ILE A 216 -20.61 14.26 -21.12
CA ILE A 216 -20.82 15.68 -21.41
C ILE A 216 -22.28 15.95 -21.81
N GLN A 217 -22.84 15.10 -22.67
CA GLN A 217 -24.22 15.28 -23.13
C GLN A 217 -25.24 15.11 -21.98
N GLU A 218 -24.99 14.18 -21.07
CA GLU A 218 -25.83 13.99 -19.89
C GLU A 218 -25.73 15.16 -18.90
N ALA A 219 -24.51 15.69 -18.68
CA ALA A 219 -24.31 16.89 -17.85
C ALA A 219 -25.05 18.11 -18.41
N LEU A 220 -24.99 18.32 -19.73
CA LEU A 220 -25.73 19.38 -20.42
C LEU A 220 -27.25 19.19 -20.28
N GLN A 221 -27.74 17.95 -20.43
CA GLN A 221 -29.16 17.64 -20.27
C GLN A 221 -29.64 17.90 -18.84
N ARG A 222 -28.89 17.49 -17.82
CA ARG A 222 -29.22 17.76 -16.40
C ARG A 222 -29.25 19.26 -16.11
N SER A 223 -28.30 20.02 -16.64
CA SER A 223 -28.28 21.48 -16.51
C SER A 223 -29.47 22.17 -17.18
N LEU A 224 -30.08 21.56 -18.20
CA LEU A 224 -31.29 22.08 -18.85
C LEU A 224 -32.57 21.71 -18.11
N MET A 225 -32.52 20.70 -17.24
CA MET A 225 -33.68 20.22 -16.48
C MET A 225 -33.81 20.84 -15.09
N ASP A 226 -32.73 21.36 -14.51
CA ASP A 226 -32.79 22.21 -13.32
C ASP A 226 -33.30 23.61 -13.70
N LYS A 227 -34.55 23.91 -13.36
CA LYS A 227 -35.19 25.23 -13.48
C LYS A 227 -35.11 26.01 -12.18
#